data_AF-A0A1G1W8T6-F1
#
_entry.id   AF-A0A1G1W8T6-F1
#
_cell.length_a   1.000
_cell.length_b   1.000
_cell.length_c   1.000
_cell.angle_alpha   90.00
_cell.angle_beta   90.00
_cell.angle_gamma   90.00
#
_symmetry.space_group_name_H-M   'P 1'
#
loop_
_entity.id
_entity.type
_entity.pdbx_description
1 polymer ?
#
loop_
_entity_poly.entity_id
_entity_poly.type
_entity_poly.pdbx_seq_one_letter_code
_entity_poly.pdbx_strand_id
1 'polypeptide(L)'
;MQQHPVPQNITGFEFKLIGFLTIKQFAYLAGASILSFACYFILPGLLRWMIILPVMAAGSAFAFLSLNGMSFDKWIIAFIRLISNPQIRVWRKTPKVISFLAPEFSYYLRRGVEAAQPTQAPSKDRLKLFVSQLQEQKPEDQLDVFEKSRLSKLNFAARETPQTPIPDQEGVAP
;
A
#
# COMPACT_ATOMS: atom_id res chain seq x y z
N MET A 1 -5.16 -8.93 -20.62
CA MET A 1 -4.62 -7.55 -20.76
C MET A 1 -3.22 -7.55 -20.20
N GLN A 2 -2.24 -6.92 -20.87
CA GLN A 2 -0.89 -6.79 -20.30
C GLN A 2 -0.87 -5.57 -19.37
N GLN A 3 -0.46 -5.76 -18.12
CA GLN A 3 -0.48 -4.68 -17.13
C GLN A 3 0.79 -3.83 -17.26
N HIS A 4 0.66 -2.66 -17.88
CA HIS A 4 1.75 -1.70 -18.00
C HIS A 4 2.19 -1.21 -16.60
N PRO A 5 3.50 -1.15 -16.29
CA PRO A 5 3.97 -0.63 -15.01
C PRO A 5 3.64 0.86 -14.90
N VAL A 6 3.05 1.25 -13.76
CA VAL A 6 2.73 2.67 -13.47
C VAL A 6 4.05 3.45 -13.37
N PRO A 7 4.20 4.60 -14.07
CA PRO A 7 5.42 5.39 -14.00
C PRO A 7 5.66 5.89 -12.56
N GLN A 8 6.84 5.59 -12.02
CA GLN A 8 7.23 6.02 -10.69
C GLN A 8 7.63 7.51 -10.70
N ASN A 9 7.39 8.21 -9.59
CA ASN A 9 7.64 9.66 -9.49
C ASN A 9 9.13 10.01 -9.56
N ILE A 10 9.60 10.41 -10.74
CA ILE A 10 10.94 10.98 -10.97
C ILE A 10 11.13 12.40 -10.40
N THR A 11 10.11 12.99 -9.77
CA THR A 11 10.13 14.36 -9.21
C THR A 11 10.87 14.47 -7.87
N GLY A 12 11.37 13.36 -7.31
CA GLY A 12 12.07 13.34 -6.01
C GLY A 12 13.55 13.78 -6.03
N PHE A 13 14.14 14.02 -7.20
CA PHE A 13 15.55 14.38 -7.32
C PHE A 13 15.80 15.87 -7.04
N GLU A 14 16.67 16.17 -6.06
CA GLU A 14 17.15 17.54 -5.85
C GLU A 14 18.07 17.98 -7.00
N PHE A 15 17.82 19.16 -7.56
CA PHE A 15 18.57 19.68 -8.72
C PHE A 15 20.05 19.91 -8.40
N LYS A 16 20.91 19.31 -9.24
CA LYS A 16 22.37 19.41 -9.17
C LYS A 16 22.85 20.52 -10.09
N LEU A 17 23.10 21.71 -9.53
CA LEU A 17 23.55 22.88 -10.28
C LEU A 17 25.08 22.90 -10.46
N ILE A 18 25.85 22.41 -9.48
CA ILE A 18 27.32 22.42 -9.52
C ILE A 18 27.81 20.98 -9.67
N GLY A 19 27.87 20.50 -10.91
CA GLY A 19 28.32 19.15 -11.25
C GLY A 19 27.46 18.06 -10.61
N PHE A 20 27.95 17.47 -9.52
CA PHE A 20 27.23 16.44 -8.76
C PHE A 20 26.57 16.94 -7.46
N LEU A 21 26.82 18.19 -7.05
CA LEU A 21 26.26 18.78 -5.82
C LEU A 21 24.93 19.52 -6.09
N THR A 22 23.99 19.38 -5.17
CA THR A 22 22.79 20.23 -5.11
C THR A 22 23.14 21.63 -4.59
N ILE A 23 22.27 22.61 -4.88
CA ILE A 23 22.44 24.01 -4.46
C ILE A 23 22.65 24.12 -2.92
N LYS A 24 21.97 23.28 -2.13
CA LYS A 24 22.12 23.23 -0.68
C LYS A 24 23.48 22.69 -0.25
N GLN A 25 23.93 21.59 -0.86
CA GLN A 25 25.24 20.98 -0.56
C GLN A 25 26.38 21.96 -0.87
N PHE A 26 26.29 22.67 -1.99
CA PHE A 26 27.23 23.74 -2.33
C PHE A 26 27.17 24.90 -1.32
N ALA A 27 25.99 25.33 -0.90
CA ALA A 27 25.84 26.40 0.10
C ALA A 27 26.44 26.03 1.47
N TYR A 28 26.29 24.79 1.95
CA TYR A 28 26.96 24.32 3.17
C TYR A 28 28.49 24.33 3.04
N LEU A 29 29.03 23.85 1.91
CA LEU A 29 30.47 23.80 1.67
C LEU A 29 31.08 25.20 1.51
N ALA A 30 30.39 26.10 0.79
CA ALA A 30 30.80 27.49 0.63
C ALA A 30 30.73 28.25 1.97
N GLY A 31 29.66 28.09 2.74
CA GLY A 31 29.51 28.68 4.07
C GLY A 31 30.61 28.22 5.05
N ALA A 32 30.90 26.92 5.10
CA ALA A 32 32.00 26.38 5.91
C ALA A 32 33.37 26.88 5.45
N SER A 33 33.60 27.01 4.13
CA SER A 33 34.84 27.56 3.57
C SER A 33 35.04 29.03 3.94
N ILE A 34 33.99 29.85 3.82
CA ILE A 34 34.02 31.28 4.19
C ILE A 34 34.21 31.45 5.70
N LEU A 35 33.49 30.67 6.53
CA LEU A 35 33.63 30.71 7.98
C LEU A 35 35.04 30.29 8.43
N SER A 36 35.57 29.21 7.85
CA SER A 36 36.95 28.75 8.05
C SER A 36 37.98 29.83 7.66
N PHE A 37 37.79 30.49 6.51
CA PHE A 37 38.63 31.59 6.04
C PHE A 37 38.56 32.81 6.96
N ALA A 38 37.38 33.17 7.49
CA ALA A 38 37.23 34.23 8.49
C ALA A 38 37.95 33.88 9.80
N CYS A 39 37.75 32.66 10.33
CA CYS A 39 38.48 32.17 11.49
C CYS A 39 40.00 32.15 11.28
N TYR A 40 40.49 31.99 10.03
CA TYR A 40 41.91 32.02 9.72
C TYR A 40 42.56 33.38 10.04
N PHE A 41 41.88 34.50 9.80
CA PHE A 41 42.42 35.83 10.11
C PHE A 41 42.27 36.21 11.59
N ILE A 42 41.24 35.68 12.26
CA ILE A 42 40.90 36.07 13.64
C ILE A 42 41.73 35.29 14.67
N LEU A 43 42.04 34.01 14.43
CA LEU A 43 42.71 33.16 15.43
C LEU A 43 44.23 33.02 15.21
N PRO A 44 45.05 33.23 16.26
CA PRO A 44 46.48 32.97 16.21
C PRO A 44 46.83 31.50 16.49
N GLY A 45 48.03 31.09 16.05
CA GLY A 45 48.71 29.86 16.48
C GLY A 45 47.97 28.55 16.17
N LEU A 46 48.14 27.55 17.03
CA LEU A 46 47.60 26.19 16.85
C LEU A 46 46.06 26.15 16.91
N LEU A 47 45.44 27.05 17.68
CA LEU A 47 43.99 27.09 17.89
C LEU A 47 43.22 27.38 16.58
N ARG A 48 43.82 28.15 15.68
CA ARG A 48 43.35 28.36 14.29
C ARG A 48 43.04 27.05 13.59
N TRP A 49 43.98 26.10 13.60
CA TRP A 49 43.81 24.79 12.96
C TRP A 49 42.84 23.89 13.73
N MET A 50 42.84 23.96 15.06
CA MET A 50 41.92 23.18 15.91
C MET A 50 40.44 23.53 15.69
N ILE A 51 40.11 24.75 15.25
CA ILE A 51 38.73 25.14 14.88
C ILE A 51 38.46 24.95 13.38
N ILE A 52 39.42 25.29 12.51
CA ILE A 52 39.26 25.17 11.05
C ILE A 52 39.00 23.71 10.62
N LEU A 53 39.74 22.75 11.20
CA LEU A 53 39.63 21.34 10.83
C LEU A 53 38.21 20.78 11.09
N PRO A 54 37.62 20.86 12.31
CA PRO A 54 36.26 20.39 12.54
C PRO A 54 35.19 21.21 11.83
N VAL A 55 35.35 22.54 11.64
CA VAL A 55 34.38 23.36 10.88
C VAL A 55 34.31 22.90 9.42
N MET A 56 35.45 22.70 8.76
CA MET A 56 35.46 22.28 7.36
C MET A 56 35.10 20.80 7.19
N ALA A 57 35.45 19.94 8.15
CA ALA A 57 34.99 18.55 8.18
C ALA A 57 33.46 18.48 8.36
N ALA A 58 32.87 19.28 9.24
CA ALA A 58 31.41 19.36 9.43
C ALA A 58 30.71 19.88 8.16
N GLY A 59 31.20 20.95 7.54
CA GLY A 59 30.67 21.44 6.27
C GLY A 59 30.72 20.40 5.15
N SER A 60 31.83 19.64 5.07
CA SER A 60 31.98 18.53 4.12
C SER A 60 31.04 17.37 4.42
N ALA A 61 30.79 17.05 5.70
CA ALA A 61 29.80 16.04 6.10
C ALA A 61 28.37 16.47 5.71
N PHE A 62 27.98 17.73 5.96
CA PHE A 62 26.68 18.26 5.52
C PHE A 62 26.52 18.29 3.98
N ALA A 63 27.61 18.46 3.24
CA ALA A 63 27.59 18.40 1.78
C ALA A 63 27.51 16.97 1.22
N PHE A 64 28.35 16.05 1.70
CA PHE A 64 28.55 14.74 1.04
C PHE A 64 27.95 13.54 1.76
N LEU A 65 27.72 13.61 3.07
CA LEU A 65 27.19 12.47 3.82
C LEU A 65 25.69 12.30 3.53
N SER A 66 25.30 11.07 3.24
CA SER A 66 23.90 10.66 3.17
C SER A 66 23.73 9.38 3.98
N LEU A 67 22.66 9.32 4.75
CA LEU A 67 22.40 8.24 5.71
C LEU A 67 21.01 7.69 5.43
N ASN A 68 20.91 6.37 5.23
CA ASN A 68 19.65 5.66 4.94
C ASN A 68 18.85 6.28 3.76
N GLY A 69 19.55 6.74 2.71
CA GLY A 69 18.94 7.40 1.55
C GLY A 69 18.49 8.86 1.78
N MET A 70 18.79 9.43 2.95
CA MET A 70 18.43 10.81 3.30
C MET A 70 19.65 11.74 3.36
N SER A 71 19.46 13.00 2.98
CA SER A 71 20.44 14.09 3.14
C SER A 71 20.77 14.30 4.64
N PHE A 72 22.04 14.57 4.99
CA PHE A 72 22.47 14.69 6.39
C PHE A 72 21.66 15.70 7.23
N ASP A 73 21.33 16.87 6.66
CA ASP A 73 20.42 17.87 7.25
C ASP A 73 19.07 17.26 7.74
N LYS A 74 18.38 16.54 6.85
CA LYS A 74 17.11 15.86 7.17
C LYS A 74 17.31 14.77 8.22
N TRP A 75 18.47 14.11 8.23
CA TRP A 75 18.84 13.10 9.22
C TRP A 75 19.10 13.73 10.60
N ILE A 76 19.81 14.87 10.70
CA ILE A 76 19.98 15.63 11.96
C ILE A 76 18.61 16.01 12.54
N ILE A 77 17.71 16.53 11.71
CA ILE A 77 16.37 16.96 12.16
C ILE A 77 15.56 15.74 12.65
N ALA A 78 15.68 14.59 11.97
CA ALA A 78 15.05 13.34 12.41
C ALA A 78 15.67 12.79 13.72
N PHE A 79 16.99 12.88 13.87
CA PHE A 79 17.74 12.42 15.05
C PHE A 79 17.43 13.26 16.30
N ILE A 80 17.43 14.59 16.18
CA ILE A 80 17.01 15.49 17.27
C ILE A 80 15.54 15.20 17.64
N ARG A 81 14.65 15.04 16.65
CA ARG A 81 13.25 14.65 16.91
C ARG A 81 13.14 13.27 17.58
N LEU A 82 14.02 12.32 17.29
CA LEU A 82 14.02 11.00 17.91
C LEU A 82 14.43 11.04 19.39
N ILE A 83 15.37 11.92 19.74
CA ILE A 83 15.81 12.15 21.12
C ILE A 83 14.75 12.93 21.91
N SER A 84 14.20 14.01 21.35
CA SER A 84 13.28 14.91 22.05
C SER A 84 11.84 14.40 22.16
N ASN A 85 11.42 13.40 21.38
CA ASN A 85 10.06 12.84 21.46
C ASN A 85 10.02 11.54 22.28
N PRO A 86 9.09 11.40 23.24
CA PRO A 86 8.93 10.14 23.96
C PRO A 86 8.47 9.02 23.01
N GLN A 87 9.14 7.87 23.07
CA GLN A 87 8.81 6.72 22.21
C GLN A 87 7.53 5.97 22.66
N ILE A 88 6.98 6.30 23.83
CA ILE A 88 5.78 5.64 24.39
C ILE A 88 4.53 6.03 23.56
N ARG A 89 4.07 5.11 22.72
CA ARG A 89 2.83 5.25 21.93
C ARG A 89 1.63 4.67 22.69
N VAL A 90 0.95 5.48 23.48
CA VAL A 90 -0.34 5.11 24.09
C VAL A 90 -1.44 5.11 23.02
N TRP A 91 -2.11 3.97 22.80
CA TRP A 91 -3.27 3.90 21.92
C TRP A 91 -4.46 4.66 22.53
N ARG A 92 -4.80 5.81 21.94
CA ARG A 92 -6.00 6.58 22.29
C ARG A 92 -7.13 6.20 21.32
N LYS A 93 -8.23 5.67 21.85
CA LYS A 93 -9.47 5.39 21.10
C LYS A 93 -10.22 6.69 20.76
N THR A 94 -9.60 7.59 20.02
CA THR A 94 -10.27 8.77 19.47
C THR A 94 -11.32 8.29 18.46
N PRO A 95 -12.58 8.77 18.50
CA PRO A 95 -13.57 8.48 17.47
C PRO A 95 -13.17 9.21 16.18
N LYS A 96 -12.32 8.56 15.38
CA LYS A 96 -11.95 9.07 14.06
C LYS A 96 -13.15 8.90 13.13
N VAL A 97 -13.94 9.97 13.00
CA VAL A 97 -14.95 10.07 11.94
C VAL A 97 -14.25 9.76 10.61
N ILE A 98 -14.69 8.67 9.97
CA ILE A 98 -14.09 8.21 8.73
C ILE A 98 -14.54 9.21 7.66
N SER A 99 -13.61 9.81 6.92
CA SER A 99 -13.90 11.00 6.11
C SER A 99 -15.08 10.80 5.15
N PHE A 100 -15.19 9.65 4.47
CA PHE A 100 -16.31 9.37 3.55
C PHE A 100 -17.69 9.24 4.23
N LEU A 101 -17.77 9.18 5.56
CA LEU A 101 -19.01 9.24 6.35
C LEU A 101 -19.28 10.64 6.95
N ALA A 102 -18.41 11.63 6.73
CA ALA A 102 -18.66 12.99 7.16
C ALA A 102 -19.83 13.61 6.37
N PRO A 103 -20.62 14.55 6.95
CA PRO A 103 -21.82 15.10 6.32
C PRO A 103 -21.59 15.72 4.93
N GLU A 104 -20.39 16.23 4.67
CA GLU A 104 -19.97 16.79 3.38
C GLU A 104 -19.97 15.74 2.24
N PHE A 105 -19.70 14.46 2.54
CA PHE A 105 -19.75 13.36 1.56
C PHE A 105 -21.11 12.68 1.48
N SER A 106 -22.10 13.13 2.27
CA SER A 106 -23.46 12.56 2.26
C SER A 106 -24.12 12.59 0.88
N TYR A 107 -23.75 13.52 0.00
CA TYR A 107 -24.22 13.55 -1.39
C TYR A 107 -23.82 12.31 -2.20
N TYR A 108 -22.62 11.76 -1.98
CA TYR A 108 -22.17 10.53 -2.66
C TYR A 108 -22.86 9.28 -2.12
N LEU A 109 -23.22 9.26 -0.83
CA LEU A 109 -24.00 8.19 -0.19
C LEU A 109 -25.50 8.32 -0.50
N ARG A 110 -25.99 9.54 -0.75
CA ARG A 110 -27.38 9.86 -1.13
C ARG A 110 -27.57 9.93 -2.65
N ARG A 111 -26.53 9.63 -3.45
CA ARG A 111 -26.72 9.14 -4.81
C ARG A 111 -27.48 7.84 -4.67
N GLY A 112 -28.80 7.89 -4.85
CA GLY A 112 -29.63 6.70 -4.88
C GLY A 112 -29.00 5.73 -5.88
N VAL A 113 -28.80 4.48 -5.44
CA VAL A 113 -28.41 3.39 -6.34
C VAL A 113 -29.45 3.37 -7.45
N GLU A 114 -29.07 3.85 -8.63
CA GLU A 114 -29.99 4.26 -9.69
C GLU A 114 -30.84 3.05 -10.10
N ALA A 115 -32.11 3.08 -9.66
CA ALA A 115 -32.80 1.94 -9.07
C ALA A 115 -32.36 0.60 -9.69
N ALA A 116 -31.39 -0.07 -9.06
CA ALA A 116 -30.69 -1.22 -9.63
C ALA A 116 -31.72 -2.23 -10.15
N GLN A 117 -31.90 -2.23 -11.48
CA GLN A 117 -33.16 -2.62 -12.10
C GLN A 117 -33.57 -3.98 -11.58
N PRO A 118 -34.73 -4.12 -10.89
CA PRO A 118 -34.97 -5.16 -9.90
C PRO A 118 -34.60 -6.51 -10.48
N THR A 119 -33.41 -7.01 -10.11
CA THR A 119 -32.69 -8.04 -10.87
C THR A 119 -33.55 -9.29 -10.85
N GLN A 120 -34.29 -9.50 -11.95
CA GLN A 120 -35.45 -10.38 -11.99
C GLN A 120 -35.04 -11.74 -11.44
N ALA A 121 -35.52 -12.04 -10.23
CA ALA A 121 -34.95 -13.05 -9.35
C ALA A 121 -34.72 -14.35 -10.15
N PRO A 122 -33.45 -14.78 -10.30
CA PRO A 122 -32.96 -15.39 -11.52
C PRO A 122 -33.83 -16.56 -11.94
N SER A 123 -34.70 -16.31 -12.92
CA SER A 123 -35.73 -17.28 -13.27
C SER A 123 -35.04 -18.55 -13.74
N LYS A 124 -35.56 -19.71 -13.32
CA LYS A 124 -34.95 -21.01 -13.67
C LYS A 124 -34.80 -21.15 -15.18
N ASP A 125 -35.64 -20.47 -15.95
CA ASP A 125 -35.63 -20.47 -17.41
C ASP A 125 -34.55 -19.55 -17.99
N ARG A 126 -34.26 -18.38 -17.40
CA ARG A 126 -33.05 -17.60 -17.74
C ARG A 126 -31.76 -18.34 -17.39
N LEU A 127 -31.73 -19.04 -16.25
CA LEU A 127 -30.58 -19.88 -15.88
C LEU A 127 -30.40 -21.04 -16.88
N LYS A 128 -31.47 -21.73 -17.27
CA LYS A 128 -31.41 -22.77 -18.33
C LYS A 128 -30.88 -22.20 -19.64
N LEU A 129 -31.43 -21.07 -20.12
CA LEU A 129 -31.01 -20.43 -21.38
C LEU A 129 -29.53 -20.02 -21.37
N PHE A 130 -29.04 -19.50 -20.24
CA PHE A 130 -27.62 -19.16 -20.10
C PHE A 130 -26.73 -20.41 -20.07
N VAL A 131 -27.14 -21.47 -19.35
CA VAL A 131 -26.43 -22.75 -19.34
C VAL A 131 -26.40 -23.39 -20.73
N SER A 132 -27.52 -23.39 -21.47
CA SER A 132 -27.54 -23.94 -22.83
C SER A 132 -26.65 -23.14 -23.80
N GLN A 133 -26.63 -21.80 -23.71
CA GLN A 133 -25.72 -20.97 -24.53
C GLN A 133 -24.24 -21.28 -24.25
N LEU A 134 -23.85 -21.45 -22.99
CA LEU A 134 -22.49 -21.85 -22.63
C LEU A 134 -22.16 -23.29 -23.08
N GLN A 135 -23.16 -24.17 -23.08
CA GLN A 135 -23.02 -25.57 -23.47
C GLN A 135 -22.95 -25.75 -25.01
N GLU A 136 -23.63 -24.89 -25.79
CA GLU A 136 -23.49 -24.80 -27.25
C GLU A 136 -22.13 -24.23 -27.68
N GLN A 137 -21.55 -23.33 -26.89
CA GLN A 137 -20.22 -22.75 -27.19
C GLN A 137 -19.03 -23.61 -26.73
N LYS A 138 -19.25 -24.69 -25.97
CA LYS A 138 -18.15 -25.57 -25.52
C LYS A 138 -17.81 -26.58 -26.63
N PRO A 139 -16.62 -26.54 -27.25
CA PRO A 139 -16.17 -27.62 -28.11
C PRO A 139 -15.97 -28.90 -27.26
N GLU A 140 -16.36 -30.06 -27.79
CA GLU A 140 -16.14 -31.33 -27.09
C GLU A 140 -14.64 -31.66 -27.03
N ASP A 141 -14.04 -31.45 -25.85
CA ASP A 141 -12.68 -31.88 -25.57
C ASP A 141 -12.64 -33.39 -25.26
N GLN A 142 -11.48 -34.02 -25.49
CA GLN A 142 -11.30 -35.46 -25.28
C GLN A 142 -11.59 -35.86 -23.82
N LEU A 143 -11.31 -34.96 -22.87
CA LEU A 143 -11.62 -35.14 -21.44
C LEU A 143 -13.12 -35.34 -21.19
N ASP A 144 -14.00 -34.61 -21.87
CA ASP A 144 -15.46 -34.74 -21.71
C ASP A 144 -15.93 -36.14 -22.16
N VAL A 145 -15.35 -36.67 -23.23
CA VAL A 145 -15.66 -38.01 -23.74
C VAL A 145 -15.22 -39.09 -22.75
N PHE A 146 -14.05 -38.92 -22.12
CA PHE A 146 -13.60 -39.80 -21.04
C PHE A 146 -14.46 -39.67 -19.77
N GLU A 147 -14.92 -38.47 -19.41
CA GLU A 147 -15.81 -38.24 -18.27
C GLU A 147 -17.16 -38.93 -18.49
N LYS A 148 -17.82 -38.70 -19.65
CA LYS A 148 -19.07 -39.40 -20.01
C LYS A 148 -18.90 -40.92 -19.97
N SER A 149 -17.75 -41.42 -20.41
CA SER A 149 -17.37 -42.85 -20.40
C SER A 149 -16.99 -43.41 -19.02
N ARG A 150 -16.82 -42.55 -18.01
CA ARG A 150 -16.70 -42.90 -16.58
C ARG A 150 -18.06 -42.83 -15.88
N LEU A 151 -18.82 -41.75 -16.10
CA LEU A 151 -20.15 -41.54 -15.51
C LEU A 151 -21.13 -42.65 -15.91
N SER A 152 -21.09 -43.14 -17.16
CA SER A 152 -21.91 -44.27 -17.61
C SER A 152 -21.61 -45.61 -16.93
N LYS A 153 -20.50 -45.70 -16.18
CA LYS A 153 -20.09 -46.89 -15.41
C LYS A 153 -20.37 -46.75 -13.91
N LEU A 154 -20.91 -45.60 -13.46
CA LEU A 154 -21.29 -45.37 -12.07
C LEU A 154 -22.75 -45.73 -11.87
N ASN A 155 -23.01 -46.73 -11.03
CA ASN A 155 -24.35 -47.23 -10.75
C ASN A 155 -25.04 -46.33 -9.71
N PHE A 156 -25.52 -45.15 -10.12
CA PHE A 156 -26.11 -44.14 -9.23
C PHE A 156 -27.35 -44.62 -8.46
N ALA A 157 -27.99 -45.71 -8.90
CA ALA A 157 -29.07 -46.39 -8.17
C ALA A 157 -28.61 -47.05 -6.87
N ALA A 158 -27.32 -47.32 -6.68
CA ALA A 158 -26.76 -47.98 -5.49
C ALA A 158 -26.54 -47.03 -4.29
N ARG A 159 -27.31 -45.93 -4.22
CA ARG A 159 -27.45 -45.13 -3.00
C ARG A 159 -28.83 -45.40 -2.40
N GLU A 160 -28.88 -46.40 -1.54
CA GLU A 160 -29.93 -46.48 -0.52
C GLU A 160 -30.00 -45.11 0.19
N THR A 161 -31.17 -44.48 0.20
CA THR A 161 -31.39 -43.31 1.04
C THR A 161 -31.28 -43.75 2.49
N PRO A 162 -30.37 -43.19 3.31
CA PRO A 162 -30.41 -43.42 4.74
C PRO A 162 -31.78 -42.96 5.22
N GLN A 163 -32.62 -43.90 5.64
CA GLN A 163 -33.89 -43.58 6.27
C GLN A 163 -33.56 -42.94 7.61
N THR A 164 -33.53 -41.60 7.64
CA THR A 164 -33.50 -40.85 8.88
C THR A 164 -34.74 -41.27 9.67
N PRO A 165 -34.59 -41.88 10.87
CA PRO A 165 -35.74 -42.15 11.72
C PRO A 165 -36.46 -40.82 11.97
N ILE A 166 -37.73 -40.76 11.59
CA ILE A 166 -38.60 -39.65 11.99
C ILE A 166 -38.76 -39.81 13.50
N PRO A 167 -38.40 -38.82 14.34
CA PRO A 167 -38.70 -38.89 15.76
C PRO A 167 -40.21 -38.92 15.93
N ASP A 168 -40.72 -39.90 16.67
CA ASP A 168 -42.16 -40.08 16.86
C ASP A 168 -42.83 -38.81 17.40
N GLN A 169 -44.05 -38.54 16.91
CA GLN A 169 -44.89 -37.44 17.39
C GLN A 169 -45.50 -37.82 18.76
N GLU A 170 -44.67 -37.84 19.80
CA GLU A 170 -45.10 -38.25 21.13
C GLU A 170 -45.94 -37.17 21.84
N GLY A 171 -47.19 -37.53 22.15
CA GLY A 171 -47.88 -37.08 23.36
C GLY A 171 -48.30 -35.61 23.47
N VAL A 172 -49.45 -35.25 22.88
CA VAL A 172 -50.17 -34.03 23.30
C VAL A 172 -50.97 -34.30 24.57
N ALA A 173 -50.48 -33.78 25.70
CA ALA A 173 -51.22 -33.56 26.96
C ALA A 173 -51.75 -34.85 27.67
N PRO A 174 -52.46 -34.80 28.82
CA PRO A 174 -52.96 -33.63 29.58
C PRO A 174 -51.87 -32.87 30.34
#